data_AF-A0A101HI31-F1
#
_entry.id   AF-A0A101HI31-F1
#
_cell.length_a   1.000
_cell.length_b   1.000
_cell.length_c   1.000
_cell.angle_alpha   90.00
_cell.angle_beta   90.00
_cell.angle_gamma   90.00
#
_symmetry.space_group_name_H-M   'P 1'
#
loop_
_entity.id
_entity.type
_entity.pdbx_description
1 polymer ?
#
loop_
_entity_poly.entity_id
_entity_poly.type
_entity_poly.pdbx_seq_one_letter_code
_entity_poly.pdbx_strand_id
1 'polypeptide(L)'
;MKMMKFTTAIALVILLSAGSLHAHSESSITPFQLTCEYLTNPTGLDILRPRFSWKLTATDKTAFGQRQSAYRILVSSGKESLDTSQADMWDSGWVQSDDMQLIRYNGKP
;
A
#
# COMPACT_ATOMS: atom_id res chain seq x y z
N MET A 1 35.76 -28.69 -39.92
CA MET A 1 34.67 -27.69 -39.91
C MET A 1 34.04 -27.70 -38.51
N LYS A 2 34.38 -26.71 -37.67
CA LYS A 2 34.05 -26.66 -36.23
C LYS A 2 32.61 -26.17 -36.02
N MET A 3 31.64 -27.09 -35.94
CA MET A 3 30.27 -26.80 -35.48
C MET A 3 30.18 -27.02 -33.96
N MET A 4 30.76 -26.13 -33.16
CA MET A 4 30.56 -26.15 -31.70
C MET A 4 30.92 -24.80 -31.06
N LYS A 5 30.18 -23.73 -31.38
CA LYS A 5 30.31 -22.42 -30.69
C LYS A 5 29.00 -21.63 -30.53
N PHE A 6 27.88 -22.06 -31.10
CA PHE A 6 26.62 -21.29 -31.07
C PHE A 6 25.66 -21.67 -29.94
N THR A 7 25.72 -22.89 -29.39
CA THR A 7 24.87 -23.33 -28.28
C THR A 7 25.27 -22.71 -26.93
N THR A 8 26.55 -22.44 -26.72
CA THR A 8 27.05 -21.83 -25.47
C THR A 8 26.66 -20.34 -25.34
N ALA A 9 26.50 -19.63 -26.47
CA ALA A 9 26.12 -18.22 -26.47
C ALA A 9 24.62 -18.01 -26.16
N ILE A 10 23.74 -18.91 -26.61
CA ILE A 10 22.29 -18.82 -26.36
C ILE A 10 21.97 -19.14 -24.89
N ALA A 11 22.70 -20.07 -24.28
CA ALA A 11 22.55 -20.37 -22.85
C ALA A 11 22.95 -19.19 -21.94
N LEU A 12 23.91 -18.36 -22.36
CA LEU A 12 24.38 -17.22 -21.59
C LEU A 12 23.37 -16.05 -21.57
N VAL A 13 22.63 -15.82 -22.66
CA VAL A 13 21.66 -14.72 -22.78
C VAL A 13 20.41 -14.96 -21.94
N ILE A 14 19.97 -16.22 -21.80
CA ILE A 14 18.80 -16.58 -20.98
C ILE A 14 19.09 -16.45 -19.47
N LEU A 15 20.36 -16.65 -19.06
CA LEU A 15 20.79 -16.45 -17.66
C LEU A 15 20.81 -14.98 -17.23
N LEU A 16 20.95 -14.02 -18.15
CA LEU A 16 20.94 -12.58 -17.84
C LEU A 16 19.54 -12.00 -17.71
N SER A 17 18.50 -12.62 -18.30
CA SER A 17 17.10 -12.21 -18.14
C SER A 17 16.42 -12.74 -16.88
N ALA A 18 17.04 -13.67 -16.15
CA ALA A 18 16.49 -14.24 -14.92
C ALA A 18 16.71 -13.37 -13.66
N GLY A 19 17.33 -12.18 -13.81
CA GLY A 19 17.79 -11.35 -12.70
C GLY A 19 16.83 -10.30 -12.15
N SER A 20 15.62 -10.15 -12.71
CA SER A 20 14.62 -9.23 -12.14
C SER A 20 13.76 -9.94 -11.10
N LEU A 21 14.40 -10.41 -10.03
CA LEU A 21 13.72 -10.60 -8.76
C LEU A 21 13.20 -9.21 -8.35
N HIS A 22 11.93 -8.95 -8.60
CA HIS A 22 11.26 -7.79 -8.03
C HIS A 22 11.25 -8.02 -6.52
N ALA A 23 12.26 -7.51 -5.83
CA ALA A 23 12.21 -7.39 -4.38
C ALA A 23 10.95 -6.57 -4.08
N HIS A 24 9.92 -7.21 -3.53
CA HIS A 24 8.85 -6.49 -2.87
C HIS A 24 9.52 -5.76 -1.70
N SER A 25 9.81 -4.48 -1.89
CA SER A 25 10.23 -3.64 -0.79
C SER A 25 9.03 -3.51 0.12
N GLU A 26 9.09 -4.15 1.28
CA GLU A 26 8.19 -3.86 2.38
C GLU A 26 8.22 -2.35 2.67
N SER A 27 7.08 -1.79 3.07
CA SER A 27 7.02 -0.39 3.47
C SER A 27 7.93 -0.17 4.69
N SER A 28 8.75 0.88 4.66
CA SER A 28 9.58 1.27 5.80
C SER A 28 8.81 2.01 6.91
N ILE A 29 7.51 2.21 6.69
CA ILE A 29 6.58 2.87 7.62
C ILE A 29 5.26 2.12 7.67
N THR A 30 4.58 2.18 8.81
CA THR A 30 3.22 1.67 8.96
C THR A 30 2.29 2.73 9.55
N PRO A 31 1.03 2.79 9.11
CA PRO A 31 0.05 3.68 9.70
C PRO A 31 -0.35 3.19 11.10
N PHE A 32 -0.48 4.10 12.05
CA PHE A 32 -0.94 3.84 13.40
C PHE A 32 -1.79 5.01 13.92
N GLN A 33 -2.45 4.84 15.07
CA GLN A 33 -3.38 5.84 15.63
C GLN A 33 -4.39 6.33 14.58
N LEU A 34 -5.10 5.38 13.97
CA LEU A 34 -6.13 5.65 12.99
C LEU A 34 -7.31 6.37 13.65
N THR A 35 -7.80 7.43 13.02
CA THR A 35 -8.96 8.19 13.49
C THR A 35 -9.90 8.52 12.35
N CYS A 36 -11.17 8.67 12.70
CA CYS A 36 -12.24 9.16 11.84
C CYS A 36 -12.85 10.37 12.54
N GLU A 37 -12.82 11.54 11.90
CA GLU A 37 -13.24 12.82 12.51
C GLU A 37 -12.56 13.07 13.88
N TYR A 38 -11.25 12.83 13.95
CA TYR A 38 -10.41 12.90 15.16
C TYR A 38 -10.75 11.89 16.28
N LEU A 39 -11.72 11.00 16.07
CA LEU A 39 -12.14 10.01 17.05
C LEU A 39 -11.59 8.62 16.72
N THR A 40 -11.25 7.85 17.75
CA THR A 40 -10.87 6.44 17.61
C THR A 40 -12.13 5.58 17.66
N ASN A 41 -12.37 4.78 16.62
CA ASN A 41 -13.53 3.89 16.49
C ASN A 41 -14.89 4.53 16.86
N PRO A 42 -15.24 5.70 16.28
CA PRO A 42 -16.48 6.39 16.61
C PRO A 42 -17.72 5.58 16.22
N THR A 43 -18.80 5.79 16.97
CA THR A 43 -20.14 5.27 16.68
C THR A 43 -21.12 6.45 16.53
N GLY A 44 -22.10 6.33 15.63
CA GLY A 44 -23.15 7.34 15.47
C GLY A 44 -22.72 8.66 14.81
N LEU A 45 -21.80 8.62 13.84
CA LEU A 45 -21.44 9.81 13.05
C LEU A 45 -22.60 10.20 12.10
N ASP A 46 -22.96 11.48 12.08
CA ASP A 46 -23.93 12.10 11.17
C ASP A 46 -23.27 12.77 9.94
N ILE A 47 -21.94 12.78 9.90
CA ILE A 47 -21.15 13.32 8.79
C ILE A 47 -21.22 12.36 7.60
N LEU A 48 -21.85 12.79 6.51
CA LEU A 48 -22.02 11.99 5.28
C LEU A 48 -20.70 11.56 4.61
N ARG A 49 -19.66 12.37 4.75
CA ARG A 49 -18.33 12.11 4.18
C ARG A 49 -17.28 12.35 5.24
N PRO A 50 -17.14 11.41 6.19
CA PRO A 50 -16.20 11.59 7.29
C PRO A 50 -14.76 11.61 6.76
N ARG A 51 -13.85 12.13 7.59
CA ARG A 51 -12.45 12.33 7.25
C ARG A 51 -11.57 11.41 8.08
N PHE A 52 -10.68 10.70 7.40
CA PHE A 52 -9.74 9.77 8.01
C PHE A 52 -8.38 10.43 8.23
N SER A 53 -7.76 10.12 9.37
CA SER A 53 -6.38 10.51 9.65
C SER A 53 -5.60 9.35 10.25
N TRP A 54 -4.29 9.34 10.02
CA TRP A 54 -3.36 8.39 10.63
C TRP A 54 -2.03 9.07 10.93
N LYS A 55 -1.22 8.42 11.77
CA LYS A 55 0.19 8.75 11.99
C LYS A 55 1.06 7.64 11.40
N LEU A 56 2.35 7.91 11.25
CA LEU A 56 3.31 6.97 10.68
C LEU A 56 4.36 6.60 11.72
N THR A 57 4.62 5.31 11.87
CA THR A 57 5.78 4.81 12.63
C THR A 57 6.73 4.12 11.67
N ALA A 58 8.03 4.28 11.88
CA ALA A 58 9.02 3.51 11.14
C ALA A 58 8.93 2.03 11.54
N THR A 59 9.12 1.12 10.59
CA THR A 59 9.24 -0.32 10.86
C THR A 59 10.57 -0.66 11.53
N ASP A 60 11.63 0.05 11.16
CA ASP A 60 12.91 0.07 11.85
C ASP A 60 13.03 1.29 12.77
N LYS A 61 13.16 1.06 14.08
CA LYS A 61 13.26 2.12 15.10
C LYS A 61 14.55 2.95 15.01
N THR A 62 15.56 2.44 14.33
CA THR A 62 16.84 3.14 14.12
C THR A 62 16.87 3.95 12.82
N ALA A 63 15.86 3.80 11.96
CA ALA A 63 15.75 4.55 10.72
C ALA A 63 15.21 5.98 10.95
N PHE A 64 15.71 6.93 10.16
CA PHE A 64 15.32 8.34 10.21
C PHE A 64 14.90 8.85 8.83
N GLY A 65 14.26 10.01 8.77
CA GLY A 65 13.89 10.66 7.49
C GLY A 65 12.86 9.91 6.66
N GLN A 66 12.09 9.01 7.28
CA GLN A 66 11.04 8.26 6.59
C GLN A 66 9.83 9.16 6.29
N ARG A 67 9.20 8.97 5.13
CA ARG A 67 8.01 9.70 4.69
C ARG A 67 7.14 8.79 3.84
N GLN A 68 5.82 9.00 3.91
CA GLN A 68 4.87 8.36 3.01
C GLN A 68 4.94 8.97 1.61
N SER A 69 4.98 8.13 0.58
CA SER A 69 4.88 8.54 -0.82
C SER A 69 3.49 8.33 -1.41
N ALA A 70 2.73 7.39 -0.86
CA ALA A 70 1.38 7.07 -1.28
C ALA A 70 0.57 6.43 -0.15
N TYR A 71 -0.76 6.47 -0.28
CA TYR A 71 -1.68 5.75 0.61
C TYR A 71 -2.77 5.02 -0.19
N ARG A 72 -3.41 4.03 0.45
CA ARG A 72 -4.65 3.40 -0.02
C ARG A 72 -5.56 3.15 1.18
N ILE A 73 -6.82 3.56 1.06
CA ILE A 73 -7.86 3.35 2.08
C ILE A 73 -8.86 2.35 1.53
N LEU A 74 -9.13 1.31 2.34
CA LEU A 74 -10.18 0.33 2.09
C LEU A 74 -11.26 0.49 3.15
N VAL A 75 -12.51 0.63 2.72
CA VAL A 75 -13.68 0.70 3.58
C VAL A 75 -14.66 -0.38 3.18
N SER A 76 -15.16 -1.09 4.18
CA SER A 76 -16.12 -2.18 4.00
C SER A 76 -17.26 -2.05 4.99
N SER A 77 -18.44 -2.56 4.61
CA SER A 77 -19.59 -2.71 5.50
C SER A 77 -19.41 -3.81 6.57
N GLY A 78 -18.49 -4.75 6.33
CA GLY A 78 -18.18 -5.87 7.23
C GLY A 78 -16.67 -6.11 7.38
N LYS A 79 -16.26 -6.57 8.58
CA LYS A 79 -14.84 -6.84 8.88
C LYS A 79 -14.31 -7.99 8.02
N GLU A 80 -15.08 -9.05 7.85
CA GLU A 80 -14.68 -10.27 7.14
C GLU A 80 -14.31 -9.98 5.68
N SER A 81 -15.00 -9.03 5.04
CA SER A 81 -14.69 -8.61 3.66
C SER A 81 -13.29 -8.00 3.56
N LEU A 82 -12.85 -7.21 4.55
CA LEU A 82 -11.51 -6.59 4.54
C LEU A 82 -10.41 -7.64 4.70
N ASP A 83 -10.66 -8.76 5.38
CA ASP A 83 -9.68 -9.84 5.52
C ASP A 83 -9.37 -10.50 4.15
N THR A 84 -10.26 -10.32 3.16
CA THR A 84 -10.05 -10.73 1.75
C THR A 84 -9.77 -9.54 0.82
N SER A 85 -9.43 -8.37 1.36
CA SER A 85 -9.21 -7.12 0.63
C SER A 85 -10.40 -6.66 -0.22
N GLN A 86 -11.62 -7.07 0.14
CA GLN A 86 -12.84 -6.57 -0.48
C GLN A 86 -13.31 -5.32 0.25
N ALA A 87 -13.47 -4.23 -0.50
CA ALA A 87 -13.86 -2.92 0.00
C ALA A 87 -15.13 -2.46 -0.72
N ASP A 88 -16.27 -3.02 -0.31
CA ASP A 88 -17.56 -2.82 -0.96
C ASP A 88 -18.10 -1.39 -0.82
N MET A 89 -17.62 -0.63 0.17
CA MET A 89 -18.00 0.76 0.40
C MET A 89 -17.06 1.73 -0.31
N TRP A 90 -15.74 1.52 -0.20
CA TRP A 90 -14.76 2.38 -0.85
C TRP A 90 -13.38 1.74 -0.97
N ASP A 91 -12.78 1.86 -2.15
CA ASP A 91 -11.35 1.67 -2.36
C ASP A 91 -10.81 2.95 -3.01
N SER A 92 -9.88 3.64 -2.35
CA SER A 92 -9.28 4.84 -2.91
C SER A 92 -8.35 4.55 -4.10
N GLY A 93 -7.95 3.29 -4.29
CA GLY A 93 -6.75 2.94 -5.03
C GLY A 93 -5.50 3.52 -4.36
N TRP A 94 -4.34 3.33 -4.99
CA TRP A 94 -3.13 4.00 -4.56
C TRP A 94 -3.17 5.48 -4.96
N VAL A 95 -3.14 6.37 -3.97
CA VAL A 95 -3.04 7.82 -4.16
C VAL A 95 -1.61 8.25 -3.90
N GLN A 96 -0.95 8.86 -4.89
CA GLN A 96 0.40 9.41 -4.76
C GLN A 96 0.36 10.73 -3.99
N SER A 97 0.44 10.66 -2.65
CA SER A 97 0.45 11.81 -1.75
C SER A 97 1.06 11.44 -0.39
N ASP A 98 1.67 12.42 0.28
CA ASP A 98 2.09 12.34 1.67
C ASP A 98 1.05 12.87 2.66
N ASP A 99 -0.12 13.30 2.17
CA ASP A 99 -1.24 13.64 3.03
C ASP A 99 -1.65 12.42 3.87
N MET A 100 -1.87 12.67 5.15
CA MET A 100 -2.23 11.65 6.14
C MET A 100 -3.29 12.13 7.13
N GLN A 101 -3.78 13.36 6.96
CA GLN A 101 -4.71 14.01 7.86
C GLN A 101 -5.96 14.43 7.09
N LEU A 102 -7.12 14.13 7.67
CA LEU A 102 -8.42 14.60 7.22
C LEU A 102 -8.77 14.21 5.78
N ILE A 103 -8.31 13.03 5.35
CA ILE A 103 -8.61 12.47 4.03
C ILE A 103 -10.10 12.16 3.97
N ARG A 104 -10.83 12.94 3.17
CA ARG A 104 -12.28 12.82 3.05
C ARG A 104 -12.67 11.49 2.37
N TYR A 105 -13.62 10.80 2.97
CA TYR A 105 -14.27 9.64 2.38
C TYR A 105 -14.89 9.99 1.01
N ASN A 106 -14.60 9.16 0.00
CA ASN A 106 -15.07 9.35 -1.37
C ASN A 106 -15.72 8.08 -1.96
N GLY A 107 -16.25 7.21 -1.10
CA GLY A 107 -16.95 6.01 -1.51
C GLY A 107 -18.46 6.17 -1.65
N LYS A 108 -19.16 5.04 -1.57
CA LYS A 108 -20.63 4.98 -1.64
C LYS A 108 -21.29 5.75 -0.49
N PRO A 109 -22.44 6.42 -0.72
CA PRO A 109 -23.25 7.03 0.33
C PRO A 109 -23.70 6.05 1.40
#